data_AF-A0A813E4L1-F1
#
_entry.id   AF-A0A813E4L1-F1
#
_cell.length_a   1.000
_cell.length_b   1.000
_cell.length_c   1.000
_cell.angle_alpha   90.00
_cell.angle_beta   90.00
_cell.angle_gamma   90.00
#
_symmetry.space_group_name_H-M   'P 1'
#
loop_
_entity.id
_entity.type
_entity.pdbx_description
1 polymer ?
#
loop_
_entity_poly.entity_id
_entity_poly.type
_entity_poly.pdbx_seq_one_letter_code
_entity_poly.pdbx_strand_id
1 'polypeptide(L)'
;LALLLLSSALPCWQAPTDCEGTALVAQDVWTLARELDKVIQITHIPRHYGVELANAFFALERSGALEGAIQDCALGVAVLAVHALPHSEVRFGTAVAKEHFIFYDQLVRQYGHLWNASGFKWNLDSHQSASYPLLLGLKPQSCFGTGVKVFVYETEFAQKPIVCSQGMFASEVFVHRWFMHSECRTEDPSEADFFFVPVYAACVMTKEEKLADEMDRFYKKLVTENLTYFKDQGGQDHIFLWSSETYDFPSWQDYIQDAVFLSVEASPIECTDFDFFSEETAEKFGASCKHCPWCYTPWKDAIIPGYVEKWSIRKMRALEKPSKEIVLTAGVVGWKPEYQHATTVPIPTSSPSTRMPTLQSEMNFRLTGTDLIGV
;
A
#
# COMPACT_ATOMS: atom_id res chain seq x y z
N LEU A 1 5.11 21.95 -16.86
CA LEU A 1 6.35 22.19 -17.63
C LEU A 1 6.19 21.43 -18.94
N ALA A 2 6.71 21.98 -20.05
CA ALA A 2 6.50 21.39 -21.37
C ALA A 2 7.13 19.99 -21.44
N LEU A 3 6.29 18.95 -21.62
CA LEU A 3 6.74 17.62 -22.01
C LEU A 3 7.60 17.76 -23.27
N LEU A 4 8.89 17.50 -23.12
CA LEU A 4 9.71 17.03 -24.24
C LEU A 4 9.12 15.69 -24.64
N LEU A 5 8.19 15.71 -25.60
CA LEU A 5 7.92 14.55 -26.43
C LEU A 5 9.27 14.16 -27.03
N LEU A 6 9.89 13.12 -26.46
CA LEU A 6 11.05 12.44 -27.06
C LEU A 6 10.62 12.11 -28.48
N SER A 7 11.09 12.91 -29.44
CA SER A 7 10.73 12.72 -30.84
C SER A 7 11.15 11.30 -31.22
N SER A 8 10.28 10.62 -31.96
CA SER A 8 10.41 9.22 -32.40
C SER A 8 11.57 8.98 -33.39
N ALA A 9 12.63 9.78 -33.32
CA ALA A 9 13.76 9.77 -34.23
C ALA A 9 15.08 10.03 -33.49
N LEU A 10 15.24 9.54 -32.26
CA LEU A 10 16.57 9.37 -31.70
C LEU A 10 17.25 8.19 -32.42
N PRO A 11 18.35 8.41 -33.15
CA PRO A 11 19.04 7.35 -33.86
C PRO A 11 19.48 6.27 -32.87
N CYS A 12 19.48 4.99 -33.29
CA CYS A 12 20.01 3.85 -32.55
C CYS A 12 21.51 4.03 -32.23
N TRP A 13 21.83 4.90 -31.28
CA TRP A 13 23.17 5.06 -30.73
C TRP A 13 23.27 4.13 -29.54
N GLN A 14 24.35 3.35 -29.52
CA GLN A 14 24.73 2.54 -28.37
C GLN A 14 24.86 3.49 -27.18
N ALA A 15 23.89 3.48 -26.27
CA ALA A 15 24.00 4.26 -25.04
C ALA A 15 25.26 3.76 -24.30
N PRO A 16 26.22 4.64 -23.97
CA PRO A 16 27.34 4.30 -23.11
C PRO A 16 26.79 3.70 -21.82
N THR A 17 27.29 2.53 -21.46
CA THR A 17 26.77 1.78 -20.31
C THR A 17 27.47 2.17 -19.01
N ASP A 18 28.60 2.86 -19.13
CA ASP A 18 29.58 3.02 -18.05
C ASP A 18 29.29 4.23 -17.16
N CYS A 19 28.37 5.10 -17.61
CA CYS A 19 27.91 6.32 -16.94
C CYS A 19 29.11 7.14 -16.47
N GLU A 20 29.75 7.88 -17.38
CA GLU A 20 31.05 8.55 -17.14
C GLU A 20 30.90 9.90 -16.43
N GLY A 21 29.68 10.44 -16.39
CA GLY A 21 29.37 11.73 -15.82
C GLY A 21 29.35 12.83 -16.87
N THR A 22 28.60 13.88 -16.56
CA THR A 22 28.53 15.10 -17.38
C THR A 22 29.00 16.30 -16.54
N ALA A 23 29.12 17.48 -17.17
CA ALA A 23 29.43 18.71 -16.43
C ALA A 23 28.40 19.07 -15.34
N LEU A 24 27.18 18.53 -15.42
CA LEU A 24 26.08 18.81 -14.48
C LEU A 24 25.71 17.62 -13.58
N VAL A 25 26.09 16.40 -13.96
CA VAL A 25 25.92 15.20 -13.14
C VAL A 25 27.27 14.55 -12.97
N ALA A 26 27.87 14.77 -11.80
CA ALA A 26 29.15 14.18 -11.49
C ALA A 26 29.04 12.66 -11.29
N GLN A 27 30.18 11.99 -11.41
CA GLN A 27 30.30 10.53 -11.33
C GLN A 27 29.82 9.96 -9.98
N ASP A 28 29.86 10.77 -8.93
CA ASP A 28 29.35 10.45 -7.60
C ASP A 28 27.84 10.24 -7.60
N VAL A 29 27.07 11.02 -8.35
CA VAL A 29 25.61 10.86 -8.49
C VAL A 29 25.28 9.52 -9.16
N TRP A 30 26.02 9.13 -10.20
CA TRP A 30 25.84 7.82 -10.84
C TRP A 30 26.28 6.67 -9.94
N THR A 31 27.30 6.89 -9.12
CA THR A 31 27.70 5.92 -8.10
C THR A 31 26.61 5.75 -7.05
N LEU A 32 26.03 6.85 -6.56
CA LEU A 32 24.91 6.83 -5.62
C LEU A 32 23.68 6.16 -6.22
N ALA A 33 23.30 6.48 -7.46
CA ALA A 33 22.16 5.86 -8.14
C ALA A 33 22.34 4.34 -8.29
N ARG A 34 23.54 3.87 -8.66
CA ARG A 34 23.87 2.44 -8.74
C ARG A 34 23.77 1.74 -7.40
N GLU A 35 24.41 2.29 -6.37
CA GLU A 35 24.37 1.69 -5.03
C GLU A 35 22.95 1.70 -4.47
N LEU A 36 22.17 2.74 -4.74
CA LEU A 36 20.79 2.82 -4.31
C LEU A 36 19.88 1.81 -5.01
N ASP A 37 19.97 1.69 -6.34
CA ASP A 37 19.22 0.68 -7.12
C ASP A 37 19.54 -0.74 -6.68
N LYS A 38 20.77 -0.98 -6.18
CA LYS A 38 21.20 -2.25 -5.61
C LYS A 38 20.67 -2.46 -4.18
N VAL A 39 20.81 -1.47 -3.30
CA VAL A 39 20.42 -1.57 -1.88
C VAL A 39 18.90 -1.68 -1.73
N ILE A 40 18.12 -0.97 -2.56
CA ILE A 40 16.65 -1.06 -2.53
C ILE A 40 16.17 -2.47 -2.86
N GLN A 41 17.00 -3.31 -3.50
CA GLN A 41 16.68 -4.71 -3.75
C GLN A 41 16.63 -5.57 -2.48
N ILE A 42 17.22 -5.07 -1.40
CA ILE A 42 17.47 -5.83 -0.16
C ILE A 42 16.70 -5.21 1.00
N THR A 43 16.60 -3.88 1.07
CA THR A 43 16.02 -3.18 2.22
C THR A 43 15.32 -1.90 1.81
N HIS A 44 14.41 -1.45 2.68
CA HIS A 44 13.89 -0.09 2.61
C HIS A 44 15.03 0.91 2.80
N ILE A 45 14.98 1.97 2.01
CA ILE A 45 16.02 2.99 2.02
C ILE A 45 15.62 4.14 2.94
N PRO A 46 16.54 4.62 3.80
CA PRO A 46 16.31 5.81 4.61
C PRO A 46 15.87 7.00 3.76
N ARG A 47 14.90 7.79 4.27
CA ARG A 47 14.28 8.90 3.53
C ARG A 47 15.29 9.92 2.96
N HIS A 48 16.44 10.12 3.60
CA HIS A 48 17.43 11.12 3.18
C HIS A 48 18.07 10.79 1.83
N TYR A 49 18.33 9.51 1.51
CA TYR A 49 18.90 9.13 0.21
C TYR A 49 17.92 9.40 -0.94
N GLY A 50 16.60 9.28 -0.69
CA GLY A 50 15.58 9.66 -1.67
C GLY A 50 15.61 11.16 -2.01
N VAL A 51 15.95 12.02 -1.04
CA VAL A 51 16.04 13.47 -1.24
C VAL A 51 17.19 13.82 -2.17
N GLU A 52 18.34 13.16 -2.03
CA GLU A 52 19.52 13.40 -2.86
C GLU A 52 19.26 13.06 -4.33
N LEU A 53 18.71 11.87 -4.60
CA LEU A 53 18.36 11.46 -5.96
C LEU A 53 17.28 12.36 -6.57
N ALA A 54 16.27 12.74 -5.78
CA ALA A 54 15.25 13.66 -6.23
C ALA A 54 15.84 15.04 -6.58
N ASN A 55 16.75 15.56 -5.75
CA ASN A 55 17.42 16.83 -6.02
C ASN A 55 18.27 16.77 -7.29
N ALA A 56 18.98 15.67 -7.54
CA ALA A 56 19.73 15.45 -8.77
C ALA A 56 18.81 15.42 -9.99
N PHE A 57 17.70 14.66 -9.92
CA PHE A 57 16.69 14.60 -10.97
C PHE A 57 16.11 15.99 -11.30
N PHE A 58 15.67 16.73 -10.27
CA PHE A 58 15.09 18.07 -10.48
C PHE A 58 16.13 19.09 -10.94
N ALA A 59 17.41 18.92 -10.60
CA ALA A 59 18.49 19.76 -11.12
C ALA A 59 18.70 19.54 -12.63
N LEU A 60 18.62 18.29 -13.09
CA LEU A 60 18.66 17.94 -14.52
C LEU A 60 17.49 18.56 -15.28
N GLU A 61 16.27 18.46 -14.75
CA GLU A 61 15.09 19.05 -15.38
C GLU A 61 15.19 20.57 -15.48
N ARG A 62 15.54 21.25 -14.37
CA ARG A 62 15.63 22.72 -14.34
C ARG A 62 16.74 23.29 -15.20
N SER A 63 17.84 22.56 -15.37
CA SER A 63 18.97 22.98 -16.20
C SER A 63 18.77 22.69 -17.68
N GLY A 64 17.75 21.88 -18.06
CA GLY A 64 17.57 21.41 -19.43
C GLY A 64 18.60 20.36 -19.86
N ALA A 65 19.35 19.78 -18.92
CA ALA A 65 20.45 18.85 -19.20
C ALA A 65 20.02 17.38 -19.27
N LEU A 66 18.71 17.11 -19.22
CA LEU A 66 18.15 15.76 -19.19
C LEU A 66 18.56 14.94 -20.42
N GLU A 67 18.58 15.55 -21.62
CA GLU A 67 18.98 14.85 -22.85
C GLU A 67 20.44 14.39 -22.81
N GLY A 68 21.35 15.26 -22.36
CA GLY A 68 22.77 14.91 -22.20
C GLY A 68 22.98 13.83 -21.13
N ALA A 69 22.21 13.89 -20.03
CA ALA A 69 22.27 12.86 -18.99
C ALA A 69 21.70 11.50 -19.46
N ILE A 70 20.67 11.50 -20.32
CA ILE A 70 20.17 10.26 -20.95
C ILE A 70 21.21 9.67 -21.89
N GLN A 71 21.89 10.52 -22.67
CA GLN A 71 22.98 10.10 -23.56
C GLN A 71 24.18 9.52 -22.79
N ASP A 72 24.45 10.00 -21.58
CA ASP A 72 25.51 9.47 -20.70
C ASP A 72 25.08 8.22 -19.93
N CYS A 73 23.89 8.24 -19.32
CA CYS A 73 23.44 7.18 -18.39
C CYS A 73 21.90 7.06 -18.34
N ALA A 74 21.26 6.64 -19.44
CA ALA A 74 19.80 6.50 -19.54
C ALA A 74 19.17 5.70 -18.39
N LEU A 75 19.78 4.58 -17.99
CA LEU A 75 19.29 3.74 -16.90
C LEU A 75 19.49 4.39 -15.52
N GLY A 76 20.56 5.15 -15.33
CA GLY A 76 20.76 5.96 -14.13
C GLY A 76 19.71 7.06 -14.02
N VAL A 77 19.39 7.74 -15.12
CA VAL A 77 18.29 8.72 -15.16
C VAL A 77 16.94 8.08 -14.82
N ALA A 78 16.67 6.86 -15.29
CA ALA A 78 15.46 6.13 -14.91
C ALA A 78 15.39 5.86 -13.39
N VAL A 79 16.51 5.47 -12.78
CA VAL A 79 16.61 5.32 -11.31
C VAL A 79 16.37 6.65 -10.61
N LEU A 80 16.99 7.74 -11.06
CA LEU A 80 16.74 9.07 -10.50
C LEU A 80 15.24 9.43 -10.55
N ALA A 81 14.60 9.24 -11.71
CA ALA A 81 13.21 9.57 -11.92
C ALA A 81 12.26 8.76 -11.01
N VAL A 82 12.42 7.44 -10.91
CA VAL A 82 11.51 6.59 -10.11
C VAL A 82 11.65 6.85 -8.61
N HIS A 83 12.86 7.16 -8.13
CA HIS A 83 13.10 7.50 -6.73
C HIS A 83 12.73 8.95 -6.40
N ALA A 84 12.62 9.83 -7.40
CA ALA A 84 12.13 11.20 -7.23
C ALA A 84 10.62 11.28 -7.03
N LEU A 85 9.84 10.21 -7.31
CA LEU A 85 8.37 10.28 -7.34
C LEU A 85 7.71 10.74 -6.02
N PRO A 86 8.06 10.21 -4.83
CA PRO A 86 7.53 10.73 -3.57
C PRO A 86 7.83 12.21 -3.36
N HIS A 87 9.03 12.65 -3.72
CA HIS A 87 9.41 14.07 -3.61
C HIS A 87 8.75 14.95 -4.68
N SER A 88 8.45 14.38 -5.84
CA SER A 88 7.72 15.05 -6.92
C SER A 88 6.30 15.35 -6.48
N GLU A 89 5.63 14.38 -5.85
CA GLU A 89 4.30 14.57 -5.29
C GLU A 89 4.30 15.65 -4.20
N VAL A 90 5.25 15.60 -3.27
CA VAL A 90 5.33 16.57 -2.17
C VAL A 90 5.61 17.99 -2.65
N ARG A 91 6.49 18.16 -3.64
CA ARG A 91 6.93 19.49 -4.10
C ARG A 91 6.04 20.08 -5.18
N PHE A 92 5.48 19.24 -6.04
CA PHE A 92 4.84 19.67 -7.29
C PHE A 92 3.44 19.07 -7.50
N GLY A 93 2.98 18.20 -6.60
CA GLY A 93 1.67 17.55 -6.66
C GLY A 93 1.66 16.25 -7.48
N THR A 94 0.60 15.46 -7.29
CA THR A 94 0.45 14.13 -7.91
C THR A 94 0.41 14.17 -9.44
N ALA A 95 -0.04 15.28 -10.04
CA ALA A 95 -0.04 15.45 -11.50
C ALA A 95 1.38 15.47 -12.08
N VAL A 96 2.30 16.23 -11.47
CA VAL A 96 3.71 16.26 -11.91
C VAL A 96 4.41 14.94 -11.59
N ALA A 97 4.11 14.32 -10.45
CA ALA A 97 4.61 12.98 -10.16
C ALA A 97 4.16 11.95 -11.21
N LYS A 98 2.94 12.08 -11.75
CA LYS A 98 2.45 11.26 -12.87
C LYS A 98 3.28 11.45 -14.13
N GLU A 99 3.61 12.69 -14.47
CA GLU A 99 4.47 13.01 -15.62
C GLU A 99 5.87 12.39 -15.45
N HIS A 100 6.48 12.53 -14.28
CA HIS A 100 7.79 11.92 -13.98
C HIS A 100 7.77 10.39 -14.06
N PHE A 101 6.67 9.74 -13.64
CA PHE A 101 6.54 8.29 -13.77
C PHE A 101 6.38 7.86 -15.23
N ILE A 102 5.62 8.61 -16.03
CA ILE A 102 5.50 8.35 -17.48
C ILE A 102 6.88 8.47 -18.14
N PHE A 103 7.66 9.48 -17.78
CA PHE A 103 9.02 9.66 -18.27
C PHE A 103 9.93 8.47 -17.88
N TYR A 104 9.87 8.01 -16.63
CA TYR A 104 10.55 6.80 -16.19
C TYR A 104 10.13 5.56 -17.01
N ASP A 105 8.83 5.32 -17.18
CA ASP A 105 8.30 4.16 -17.93
C ASP A 105 8.78 4.18 -19.39
N GLN A 106 8.85 5.36 -20.01
CA GLN A 106 9.39 5.54 -21.36
C GLN A 106 10.88 5.16 -21.42
N LEU A 107 11.70 5.63 -20.47
CA LEU A 107 13.12 5.26 -20.41
C LEU A 107 13.31 3.75 -20.23
N VAL A 108 12.52 3.12 -19.35
CA VAL A 108 12.59 1.67 -19.14
C VAL A 108 12.18 0.90 -20.39
N ARG A 109 11.13 1.33 -21.10
CA ARG A 109 10.74 0.68 -22.37
C ARG A 109 11.79 0.81 -23.45
N GLN A 110 12.40 1.99 -23.57
CA GLN A 110 13.37 2.28 -24.62
C GLN A 110 14.74 1.65 -24.35
N TYR A 111 15.26 1.79 -23.13
CA TYR A 111 16.63 1.43 -22.76
C TYR A 111 16.73 0.24 -21.81
N GLY A 112 15.62 -0.26 -21.28
CA GLY A 112 15.61 -1.34 -20.29
C GLY A 112 16.26 -2.63 -20.78
N HIS A 113 16.38 -2.85 -22.09
CA HIS A 113 17.12 -3.98 -22.66
C HIS A 113 18.64 -3.93 -22.37
N LEU A 114 19.18 -2.76 -22.01
CA LEU A 114 20.59 -2.53 -21.68
C LEU A 114 20.89 -2.77 -20.19
N TRP A 115 19.96 -3.31 -19.42
CA TRP A 115 20.03 -3.44 -17.96
C TRP A 115 21.28 -4.16 -17.42
N ASN A 116 21.99 -4.95 -18.25
CA ASN A 116 23.21 -5.66 -17.87
C ASN A 116 24.41 -5.36 -18.79
N ALA A 117 24.36 -4.30 -19.59
CA ALA A 117 25.34 -4.08 -20.65
C ALA A 117 26.70 -3.52 -20.14
N SER A 118 26.76 -2.88 -18.96
CA SER A 118 27.99 -2.35 -18.34
C SER A 118 28.69 -3.27 -17.34
N GLY A 119 28.29 -4.54 -17.24
CA GLY A 119 28.73 -5.41 -16.14
C GLY A 119 28.13 -5.05 -14.78
N PHE A 120 27.30 -3.99 -14.71
CA PHE A 120 26.38 -3.72 -13.63
C PHE A 120 24.95 -4.07 -14.05
N LYS A 121 24.22 -4.74 -13.15
CA LYS A 121 22.82 -5.11 -13.32
C LYS A 121 21.92 -4.03 -12.70
N TRP A 122 21.32 -3.20 -13.54
CA TRP A 122 20.24 -2.31 -13.15
C TRP A 122 18.95 -3.10 -12.90
N ASN A 123 18.28 -2.81 -11.79
CA ASN A 123 17.00 -3.42 -11.43
C ASN A 123 15.82 -2.57 -11.89
N LEU A 124 15.99 -1.23 -11.88
CA LEU A 124 15.01 -0.27 -12.38
C LEU A 124 13.66 -0.39 -11.66
N ASP A 125 13.67 -0.81 -10.40
CA ASP A 125 12.47 -1.16 -9.65
C ASP A 125 12.61 -0.67 -8.20
N SER A 126 11.52 -0.16 -7.63
CA SER A 126 11.41 0.24 -6.23
C SER A 126 10.28 -0.54 -5.56
N HIS A 127 10.22 -0.51 -4.23
CA HIS A 127 9.17 -1.17 -3.45
C HIS A 127 7.73 -0.78 -3.88
N GLN A 128 7.56 0.43 -4.44
CA GLN A 128 6.27 0.95 -4.93
C GLN A 128 6.11 0.91 -6.46
N SER A 129 7.14 0.54 -7.21
CA SER A 129 7.15 0.69 -8.67
C SER A 129 6.06 -0.11 -9.38
N ALA A 130 5.75 -1.30 -8.88
CA ALA A 130 4.63 -2.11 -9.37
C ALA A 130 3.24 -1.49 -9.12
N SER A 131 3.16 -0.58 -8.16
CA SER A 131 1.92 0.03 -7.65
C SER A 131 1.64 1.41 -8.25
N TYR A 132 2.66 2.12 -8.74
CA TYR A 132 2.51 3.44 -9.35
C TYR A 132 1.45 3.54 -10.45
N PRO A 133 1.29 2.57 -11.37
CA PRO A 133 0.24 2.68 -12.39
C PRO A 133 -1.18 2.79 -11.80
N LEU A 134 -1.46 2.10 -10.70
CA LEU A 134 -2.73 2.22 -9.98
C LEU A 134 -2.79 3.56 -9.23
N LEU A 135 -1.75 3.88 -8.44
CA LEU A 135 -1.71 5.10 -7.63
C LEU A 135 -1.87 6.37 -8.49
N LEU A 136 -1.34 6.38 -9.70
CA LEU A 136 -1.35 7.53 -10.62
C LEU A 136 -2.50 7.53 -11.63
N GLY A 137 -3.39 6.54 -11.59
CA GLY A 137 -4.49 6.45 -12.56
C GLY A 137 -4.01 6.27 -13.99
N LEU A 138 -3.01 5.41 -14.17
CA LEU A 138 -2.50 4.97 -15.47
C LEU A 138 -3.03 3.57 -15.84
N LYS A 139 -3.69 2.90 -14.90
CA LYS A 139 -4.34 1.61 -15.10
C LYS A 139 -5.82 1.73 -14.69
N PRO A 140 -6.78 1.72 -15.63
CA PRO A 140 -8.20 1.70 -15.29
C PRO A 140 -8.54 0.42 -14.51
N GLN A 141 -9.52 0.52 -13.62
CA GLN A 141 -10.00 -0.59 -12.81
C GLN A 141 -11.42 -0.99 -13.22
N SER A 142 -11.66 -2.28 -13.42
CA SER A 142 -13.00 -2.78 -13.75
C SER A 142 -13.89 -2.81 -12.51
N CYS A 143 -15.21 -2.63 -12.69
CA CYS A 143 -16.18 -2.84 -11.61
C CYS A 143 -16.64 -4.31 -11.47
N PHE A 144 -15.90 -5.27 -12.03
CA PHE A 144 -16.27 -6.70 -12.06
C PHE A 144 -17.71 -6.98 -12.56
N GLY A 145 -18.29 -6.06 -13.33
CA GLY A 145 -19.67 -6.16 -13.84
C GLY A 145 -20.77 -5.97 -12.79
N THR A 146 -20.48 -5.48 -11.57
CA THR A 146 -21.45 -5.47 -10.45
C THR A 146 -22.55 -4.42 -10.56
N GLY A 147 -22.48 -3.47 -11.50
CA GLY A 147 -23.45 -2.38 -11.63
C GLY A 147 -23.41 -1.33 -10.51
N VAL A 148 -22.71 -1.62 -9.41
CA VAL A 148 -22.59 -0.78 -8.22
C VAL A 148 -21.94 0.56 -8.54
N LYS A 149 -22.53 1.63 -8.01
CA LYS A 149 -22.05 3.00 -8.11
C LYS A 149 -21.55 3.49 -6.75
N VAL A 150 -20.30 3.96 -6.73
CA VAL A 150 -19.65 4.48 -5.53
C VAL A 150 -19.27 5.94 -5.75
N PHE A 151 -19.85 6.84 -4.97
CA PHE A 151 -19.38 8.22 -4.91
C PHE A 151 -18.17 8.28 -3.96
N VAL A 152 -17.11 8.98 -4.36
CA VAL A 152 -15.90 9.13 -3.55
C VAL A 152 -15.80 10.57 -3.08
N TYR A 153 -15.81 10.78 -1.76
CA TYR A 153 -15.61 12.12 -1.20
C TYR A 153 -14.18 12.61 -1.46
N GLU A 154 -14.05 13.92 -1.66
CA GLU A 154 -12.77 14.60 -1.59
C GLU A 154 -12.49 15.01 -0.14
N THR A 155 -11.42 14.48 0.45
CA THR A 155 -11.01 14.81 1.81
C THR A 155 -9.62 15.44 1.81
N GLU A 156 -9.36 16.36 2.74
CA GLU A 156 -8.04 16.98 2.88
C GLU A 156 -6.94 15.97 3.32
N PHE A 157 -7.35 14.82 3.85
CA PHE A 157 -6.46 13.79 4.39
C PHE A 157 -6.16 12.65 3.41
N ALA A 158 -6.59 12.77 2.15
CA ALA A 158 -6.38 11.77 1.11
C ALA A 158 -5.62 12.34 -0.12
N GLN A 159 -4.66 13.25 0.12
CA GLN A 159 -4.06 14.09 -0.92
C GLN A 159 -2.74 13.55 -1.51
N LYS A 160 -1.97 12.75 -0.77
CA LYS A 160 -0.59 12.35 -1.14
C LYS A 160 -0.45 10.83 -1.29
N PRO A 161 -1.10 10.20 -2.31
CA PRO A 161 -1.14 8.76 -2.44
C PRO A 161 0.22 8.10 -2.66
N ILE A 162 1.19 8.74 -3.34
CA ILE A 162 2.52 8.14 -3.51
C ILE A 162 3.24 8.07 -2.17
N VAL A 163 3.24 9.17 -1.43
CA VAL A 163 3.92 9.24 -0.13
C VAL A 163 3.25 8.31 0.88
N CYS A 164 1.93 8.18 0.87
CA CYS A 164 1.19 7.38 1.85
C CYS A 164 1.04 5.90 1.51
N SER A 165 1.51 5.43 0.35
CA SER A 165 1.31 4.04 -0.11
C SER A 165 2.45 3.08 0.28
N GLN A 166 2.99 3.22 1.49
CA GLN A 166 4.08 2.38 2.01
C GLN A 166 3.67 1.71 3.32
N GLY A 167 4.16 0.49 3.54
CA GLY A 167 3.89 -0.28 4.74
C GLY A 167 2.49 -0.89 4.78
N MET A 168 2.19 -1.62 5.86
CA MET A 168 0.97 -2.42 5.97
C MET A 168 -0.33 -1.61 5.92
N PHE A 169 -0.26 -0.35 6.37
CA PHE A 169 -1.39 0.58 6.41
C PHE A 169 -1.78 1.17 5.05
N ALA A 170 -1.04 0.87 3.98
CA ALA A 170 -1.29 1.47 2.68
C ALA A 170 -2.61 1.04 2.04
N SER A 171 -3.36 0.07 2.61
CA SER A 171 -4.66 -0.38 2.10
C SER A 171 -5.66 0.78 1.94
N GLU A 172 -5.66 1.77 2.85
CA GLU A 172 -6.43 3.02 2.72
C GLU A 172 -6.17 3.73 1.39
N VAL A 173 -4.90 3.82 1.02
CA VAL A 173 -4.47 4.47 -0.22
C VAL A 173 -4.86 3.63 -1.42
N PHE A 174 -4.62 2.32 -1.37
CA PHE A 174 -4.88 1.44 -2.52
C PHE A 174 -6.37 1.31 -2.82
N VAL A 175 -7.22 1.16 -1.81
CA VAL A 175 -8.68 1.12 -2.00
C VAL A 175 -9.19 2.48 -2.50
N HIS A 176 -8.73 3.59 -1.92
CA HIS A 176 -9.08 4.92 -2.42
C HIS A 176 -8.70 5.09 -3.91
N ARG A 177 -7.45 4.79 -4.27
CA ARG A 177 -6.99 4.96 -5.66
C ARG A 177 -7.65 3.95 -6.60
N TRP A 178 -7.99 2.76 -6.12
CA TRP A 178 -8.80 1.82 -6.88
C TRP A 178 -10.17 2.42 -7.23
N PHE A 179 -10.92 2.94 -6.25
CA PHE A 179 -12.20 3.60 -6.52
C PHE A 179 -12.03 4.82 -7.43
N MET A 180 -11.02 5.67 -7.21
CA MET A 180 -10.81 6.85 -8.05
C MET A 180 -10.62 6.55 -9.54
N HIS A 181 -10.12 5.36 -9.85
CA HIS A 181 -9.81 4.92 -11.21
C HIS A 181 -10.68 3.73 -11.67
N SER A 182 -11.76 3.42 -10.95
CA SER A 182 -12.66 2.32 -11.30
C SER A 182 -13.91 2.77 -12.05
N GLU A 183 -14.46 1.86 -12.85
CA GLU A 183 -15.76 2.00 -13.51
C GLU A 183 -16.94 2.05 -12.52
N CYS A 184 -16.73 1.66 -11.26
CA CYS A 184 -17.74 1.77 -10.22
C CYS A 184 -17.94 3.22 -9.77
N ARG A 185 -16.95 4.11 -9.99
CA ARG A 185 -17.04 5.47 -9.49
C ARG A 185 -18.12 6.26 -10.23
N THR A 186 -18.93 6.97 -9.45
CA THR A 186 -19.83 8.01 -9.97
C THR A 186 -19.36 9.38 -9.49
N GLU A 187 -19.54 10.39 -10.34
CA GLU A 187 -19.39 11.81 -9.98
C GLU A 187 -20.73 12.41 -9.55
N ASP A 188 -21.85 11.73 -9.83
CA ASP A 188 -23.19 12.12 -9.40
C ASP A 188 -23.56 11.38 -8.10
N PRO A 189 -23.63 12.09 -6.96
CA PRO A 189 -23.99 11.47 -5.68
C PRO A 189 -25.44 10.96 -5.66
N SER A 190 -26.33 11.44 -6.54
CA SER A 190 -27.72 10.95 -6.61
C SER A 190 -27.85 9.58 -7.28
N GLU A 191 -26.83 9.15 -8.03
CA GLU A 191 -26.74 7.82 -8.62
C GLU A 191 -25.95 6.82 -7.75
N ALA A 192 -25.43 7.26 -6.61
CA ALA A 192 -24.55 6.45 -5.78
C ALA A 192 -25.34 5.42 -4.95
N ASP A 193 -24.88 4.16 -4.98
CA ASP A 193 -25.33 3.11 -4.05
C ASP A 193 -24.57 3.20 -2.72
N PHE A 194 -23.30 3.63 -2.78
CA PHE A 194 -22.43 3.80 -1.63
C PHE A 194 -21.58 5.06 -1.74
N PHE A 195 -21.14 5.56 -0.58
CA PHE A 195 -20.24 6.69 -0.46
C PHE A 195 -18.94 6.25 0.22
N PHE A 196 -17.82 6.29 -0.50
CA PHE A 196 -16.51 6.00 0.08
C PHE A 196 -15.88 7.26 0.66
N VAL A 197 -15.46 7.18 1.93
CA VAL A 197 -14.80 8.28 2.65
C VAL A 197 -13.30 7.99 2.75
N PRO A 198 -12.46 8.54 1.87
CA PRO A 198 -11.03 8.28 1.93
C PRO A 198 -10.37 9.05 3.07
N VAL A 199 -9.64 8.37 3.94
CA VAL A 199 -8.76 8.99 4.95
C VAL A 199 -7.47 8.17 5.00
N TYR A 200 -6.30 8.82 4.89
CA TYR A 200 -5.00 8.15 5.00
C TYR A 200 -4.47 8.25 6.43
N ALA A 201 -5.25 7.75 7.38
CA ALA A 201 -5.11 8.08 8.79
C ALA A 201 -3.76 7.65 9.36
N ALA A 202 -3.28 6.43 9.07
CA ALA A 202 -1.95 5.99 9.49
C ALA A 202 -0.84 6.90 8.91
N CYS A 203 -0.99 7.37 7.68
CA CYS A 203 -0.05 8.30 7.06
C CYS A 203 -0.08 9.67 7.74
N VAL A 204 -1.28 10.20 8.03
CA VAL A 204 -1.47 11.48 8.72
C VAL A 204 -0.85 11.42 10.12
N MET A 205 -1.18 10.40 10.91
CA MET A 205 -0.63 10.22 12.26
C MET A 205 0.90 10.09 12.26
N THR A 206 1.47 9.35 11.31
CA THR A 206 2.93 9.12 11.27
C THR A 206 3.73 10.24 10.60
N LYS A 207 3.16 10.99 9.65
CA LYS A 207 3.88 12.03 8.89
C LYS A 207 3.56 13.45 9.32
N GLU A 208 2.37 13.68 9.86
CA GLU A 208 1.94 14.97 10.42
C GLU A 208 1.94 14.94 11.96
N GLU A 209 2.38 13.83 12.55
CA GLU A 209 2.57 13.64 14.00
C GLU A 209 1.30 13.93 14.81
N LYS A 210 0.14 13.63 14.21
CA LYS A 210 -1.17 13.80 14.85
C LYS A 210 -1.39 12.76 15.93
N LEU A 211 -1.84 13.24 17.09
CA LEU A 211 -2.25 12.40 18.21
C LEU A 211 -3.70 11.92 18.06
N ALA A 212 -4.08 10.88 18.80
CA ALA A 212 -5.41 10.27 18.72
C ALA A 212 -6.57 11.26 19.02
N ASP A 213 -6.37 12.23 19.91
CA ASP A 213 -7.39 13.24 20.23
C ASP A 213 -7.56 14.27 19.11
N GLU A 214 -6.47 14.60 18.40
CA GLU A 214 -6.51 15.40 17.18
C GLU A 214 -7.25 14.65 16.08
N MET A 215 -6.93 13.36 15.87
CA MET A 215 -7.63 12.51 14.90
C MET A 215 -9.12 12.42 15.20
N ASP A 216 -9.51 12.25 16.46
CA ASP A 216 -10.91 12.22 16.88
C ASP A 216 -11.64 13.51 16.53
N ARG A 217 -11.03 14.68 16.81
CA ARG A 217 -11.60 15.98 16.42
C ARG A 217 -11.73 16.12 14.91
N PHE A 218 -10.77 15.60 14.15
CA PHE A 218 -10.80 15.65 12.69
C PHE A 218 -11.93 14.81 12.13
N TYR A 219 -12.06 13.55 12.54
CA TYR A 219 -13.15 12.69 12.09
C TYR A 219 -14.52 13.23 12.49
N LYS A 220 -14.68 13.77 13.70
CA LYS A 220 -15.91 14.46 14.12
C LYS A 220 -16.28 15.54 13.13
N LYS A 221 -15.35 16.47 12.88
CA LYS A 221 -15.56 17.58 11.94
C LYS A 221 -15.89 17.05 10.54
N LEU A 222 -15.14 16.06 10.05
CA LEU A 222 -15.36 15.45 8.75
C LEU A 222 -16.80 14.95 8.63
N VAL A 223 -17.25 14.13 9.57
CA VAL A 223 -18.60 13.54 9.56
C VAL A 223 -19.69 14.59 9.75
N THR A 224 -19.50 15.57 10.64
CA THR A 224 -20.55 16.54 10.98
C THR A 224 -20.66 17.70 9.99
N GLU A 225 -19.56 18.09 9.34
CA GLU A 225 -19.49 19.32 8.52
C GLU A 225 -19.20 19.03 7.04
N ASN A 226 -18.40 18.01 6.72
CA ASN A 226 -17.87 17.84 5.35
C ASN A 226 -18.59 16.74 4.55
N LEU A 227 -19.06 15.67 5.19
CA LEU A 227 -19.78 14.59 4.52
C LEU A 227 -21.24 14.98 4.25
N THR A 228 -21.45 15.73 3.18
CA THR A 228 -22.74 16.39 2.87
C THR A 228 -23.92 15.42 2.79
N TYR A 229 -23.72 14.17 2.34
CA TYR A 229 -24.77 13.17 2.14
C TYR A 229 -24.91 12.19 3.32
N PHE A 230 -24.07 12.32 4.35
CA PHE A 230 -24.01 11.35 5.45
C PHE A 230 -25.34 11.15 6.19
N LYS A 231 -26.09 12.24 6.38
CA LYS A 231 -27.36 12.20 7.14
C LYS A 231 -28.53 11.63 6.36
N ASP A 232 -28.41 11.47 5.03
CA ASP A 232 -29.53 11.05 4.19
C ASP A 232 -29.97 9.61 4.49
N GLN A 233 -29.01 8.72 4.77
CA GLN A 233 -29.25 7.33 5.21
C GLN A 233 -28.74 7.05 6.63
N GLY A 234 -28.34 8.10 7.38
CA GLY A 234 -27.70 7.94 8.69
C GLY A 234 -26.38 7.18 8.63
N GLY A 235 -25.64 7.31 7.52
CA GLY A 235 -24.33 6.69 7.33
C GLY A 235 -24.34 5.24 6.85
N GLN A 236 -25.49 4.56 6.74
CA GLN A 236 -25.57 3.13 6.38
C GLN A 236 -25.01 2.78 4.99
N ASP A 237 -24.93 3.77 4.10
CA ASP A 237 -24.38 3.72 2.76
C ASP A 237 -22.94 4.26 2.69
N HIS A 238 -22.37 4.72 3.81
CA HIS A 238 -21.02 5.25 3.87
C HIS A 238 -20.01 4.16 4.25
N ILE A 239 -18.90 4.11 3.51
CA ILE A 239 -17.81 3.16 3.70
C ILE A 239 -16.62 3.89 4.30
N PHE A 240 -16.17 3.43 5.47
CA PHE A 240 -14.92 3.80 6.11
C PHE A 240 -13.95 2.62 6.10
N LEU A 241 -12.66 2.89 5.94
CA LEU A 241 -11.62 1.87 5.91
C LEU A 241 -10.67 2.05 7.09
N TRP A 242 -10.42 0.97 7.82
CA TRP A 242 -9.47 0.89 8.92
C TRP A 242 -8.29 0.01 8.49
N SER A 243 -7.14 0.61 8.18
CA SER A 243 -5.95 -0.14 7.79
C SER A 243 -5.11 -0.64 8.96
N SER A 244 -5.46 -0.23 10.17
CA SER A 244 -4.76 -0.48 11.42
C SER A 244 -5.56 -1.38 12.35
N GLU A 245 -4.83 -2.10 13.21
CA GLU A 245 -5.32 -2.90 14.33
C GLU A 245 -5.97 -2.03 15.42
N THR A 246 -5.82 -0.71 15.32
CA THR A 246 -6.47 0.30 16.17
C THR A 246 -7.29 1.24 15.30
N TYR A 247 -8.54 1.48 15.67
CA TYR A 247 -9.36 2.48 14.99
C TYR A 247 -8.90 3.87 15.42
N ASP A 248 -8.39 4.64 14.46
CA ASP A 248 -7.86 6.00 14.64
C ASP A 248 -8.94 7.08 14.80
N PHE A 249 -10.21 6.68 14.96
CA PHE A 249 -11.33 7.52 15.35
C PHE A 249 -11.91 7.08 16.71
N PRO A 250 -11.35 7.51 17.85
CA PRO A 250 -11.75 7.04 19.19
C PRO A 250 -13.25 7.13 19.55
N SER A 251 -13.99 8.07 18.98
CA SER A 251 -15.44 8.22 19.21
C SER A 251 -16.31 7.75 18.05
N TRP A 252 -15.79 6.93 17.14
CA TRP A 252 -16.51 6.46 15.95
C TRP A 252 -17.91 5.90 16.27
N GLN A 253 -18.12 5.25 17.43
CA GLN A 253 -19.42 4.70 17.83
C GLN A 253 -20.52 5.78 17.88
N ASP A 254 -20.16 7.01 18.25
CA ASP A 254 -21.14 8.08 18.41
C ASP A 254 -21.48 8.77 17.08
N TYR A 255 -20.68 8.56 16.03
CA TYR A 255 -20.75 9.33 14.78
C TYR A 255 -21.00 8.47 13.54
N ILE A 256 -20.44 7.26 13.49
CA ILE A 256 -20.43 6.40 12.29
C ILE A 256 -20.74 4.93 12.60
N GLN A 257 -21.42 4.63 13.72
CA GLN A 257 -21.75 3.26 14.11
C GLN A 257 -22.48 2.43 13.04
N ASP A 258 -23.34 3.08 12.27
CA ASP A 258 -24.21 2.44 11.28
C ASP A 258 -23.52 2.30 9.91
N ALA A 259 -22.33 2.89 9.74
CA ALA A 259 -21.58 2.84 8.50
C ALA A 259 -20.96 1.46 8.23
N VAL A 260 -20.60 1.22 6.96
CA VAL A 260 -19.91 0.01 6.53
C VAL A 260 -18.41 0.16 6.80
N PHE A 261 -17.82 -0.79 7.49
CA PHE A 261 -16.38 -0.82 7.73
C PHE A 261 -15.67 -1.85 6.88
N LEU A 262 -14.63 -1.40 6.19
CA LEU A 262 -13.59 -2.25 5.62
C LEU A 262 -12.44 -2.28 6.61
N SER A 263 -12.24 -3.39 7.32
CA SER A 263 -11.19 -3.49 8.33
C SER A 263 -10.17 -4.55 7.97
N VAL A 264 -8.90 -4.31 8.26
CA VAL A 264 -7.87 -5.37 8.13
C VAL A 264 -7.97 -6.43 9.22
N GLU A 265 -8.72 -6.14 10.29
CA GLU A 265 -8.96 -7.04 11.42
C GLU A 265 -10.41 -7.00 11.88
N ALA A 266 -10.97 -8.17 12.23
CA ALA A 266 -12.32 -8.27 12.79
C ALA A 266 -12.38 -7.84 14.26
N SER A 267 -11.27 -8.01 14.98
CA SER A 267 -11.16 -7.65 16.40
C SER A 267 -9.88 -6.84 16.54
N PRO A 268 -9.98 -5.50 16.67
CA PRO A 268 -8.85 -4.65 17.03
C PRO A 268 -8.10 -5.21 18.24
N ILE A 269 -6.79 -4.97 18.35
CA ILE A 269 -6.00 -5.46 19.50
C ILE A 269 -6.38 -4.70 20.79
N GLU A 270 -6.29 -5.39 21.94
CA GLU A 270 -6.49 -4.76 23.25
C GLU A 270 -5.43 -3.69 23.51
N CYS A 271 -5.89 -2.49 23.87
CA CYS A 271 -5.06 -1.30 24.13
C CYS A 271 -4.18 -1.42 25.39
N THR A 272 -4.02 -2.62 25.94
CA THR A 272 -3.15 -2.96 27.07
C THR A 272 -2.01 -3.89 26.68
N ASP A 273 -2.05 -4.48 25.48
CA ASP A 273 -1.01 -5.37 24.93
C ASP A 273 0.01 -4.58 24.07
N PHE A 274 0.35 -3.35 24.50
CA PHE A 274 1.25 -2.43 23.79
C PHE A 274 2.75 -2.77 23.88
N ASP A 275 3.12 -4.00 24.26
CA ASP A 275 4.52 -4.46 24.26
C ASP A 275 5.14 -4.50 22.84
N PHE A 276 4.34 -4.30 21.79
CA PHE A 276 4.77 -4.29 20.39
C PHE A 276 5.26 -2.95 19.85
N PHE A 277 5.07 -1.84 20.58
CA PHE A 277 5.34 -0.49 20.09
C PHE A 277 6.38 0.24 20.97
N SER A 278 7.21 1.10 20.37
CA SER A 278 8.05 2.02 21.16
C SER A 278 7.15 2.97 21.97
N GLU A 279 7.62 3.51 23.10
CA GLU A 279 6.85 4.49 23.90
C GLU A 279 6.29 5.63 23.02
N GLU A 280 7.08 6.10 22.04
CA GLU A 280 6.67 7.11 21.06
C GLU A 280 5.48 6.69 20.19
N THR A 281 5.40 5.41 19.82
CA THR A 281 4.31 4.88 18.99
C THR A 281 3.10 4.55 19.86
N ALA A 282 3.30 4.12 21.10
CA ALA A 282 2.22 3.91 22.07
C ALA A 282 1.48 5.21 22.44
N GLU A 283 2.15 6.36 22.48
CA GLU A 283 1.46 7.65 22.66
C GLU A 283 0.62 8.05 21.45
N LYS A 284 1.13 7.80 20.23
CA LYS A 284 0.44 8.11 18.97
C LYS A 284 -0.80 7.24 18.76
N PHE A 285 -0.72 5.94 19.06
CA PHE A 285 -1.80 4.98 18.80
C PHE A 285 -2.58 4.54 20.05
N GLY A 286 -1.96 4.56 21.23
CA GLY A 286 -2.45 3.87 22.43
C GLY A 286 -3.15 4.73 23.48
N ALA A 287 -2.85 6.02 23.59
CA ALA A 287 -3.39 6.86 24.67
C ALA A 287 -4.92 7.06 24.63
N SER A 288 -5.59 6.78 23.50
CA SER A 288 -7.06 6.86 23.37
C SER A 288 -7.65 5.70 22.57
N CYS A 289 -6.88 4.62 22.41
CA CYS A 289 -7.37 3.41 21.79
C CYS A 289 -8.57 2.87 22.58
N LYS A 290 -9.69 2.64 21.90
CA LYS A 290 -10.84 1.93 22.45
C LYS A 290 -10.91 0.56 21.82
N HIS A 291 -10.52 -0.46 22.57
CA HIS A 291 -10.84 -1.83 22.22
C HIS A 291 -12.36 -2.00 22.28
N CYS A 292 -12.97 -2.57 21.25
CA CYS A 292 -14.32 -3.09 21.41
C CYS A 292 -14.47 -4.45 20.70
N PRO A 293 -14.67 -5.55 21.46
CA PRO A 293 -14.78 -6.91 20.92
C PRO A 293 -15.93 -7.12 19.92
N TRP A 294 -16.88 -6.18 19.90
CA TRP A 294 -18.13 -6.25 19.14
C TRP A 294 -18.27 -5.09 18.14
N CYS A 295 -17.16 -4.43 17.81
CA CYS A 295 -17.14 -3.29 16.89
C CYS A 295 -17.42 -3.73 15.45
N TYR A 296 -16.82 -4.86 15.07
CA TYR A 296 -17.04 -5.47 13.78
C TYR A 296 -18.39 -6.18 13.78
N THR A 297 -19.18 -5.85 12.78
CA THR A 297 -20.54 -6.33 12.62
C THR A 297 -20.62 -7.15 11.33
N PRO A 298 -20.59 -8.51 11.40
CA PRO A 298 -20.41 -9.36 10.22
C PRO A 298 -21.48 -9.26 9.13
N TRP A 299 -22.64 -8.64 9.42
CA TRP A 299 -23.71 -8.46 8.45
C TRP A 299 -23.59 -7.17 7.62
N LYS A 300 -22.78 -6.19 8.06
CA LYS A 300 -22.50 -4.95 7.33
C LYS A 300 -21.02 -4.73 6.98
N ASP A 301 -20.12 -5.19 7.84
CA ASP A 301 -18.68 -4.93 7.73
C ASP A 301 -17.99 -6.07 6.96
N ALA A 302 -16.82 -5.77 6.39
CA ALA A 302 -15.99 -6.72 5.66
C ALA A 302 -14.54 -6.67 6.12
N ILE A 303 -13.93 -7.85 6.22
CA ILE A 303 -12.48 -7.96 6.43
C ILE A 303 -11.79 -7.88 5.07
N ILE A 304 -10.83 -6.98 4.95
CA ILE A 304 -9.95 -6.85 3.79
C ILE A 304 -8.51 -7.25 4.16
N PRO A 305 -7.70 -7.78 3.23
CA PRO A 305 -6.29 -8.02 3.55
C PRO A 305 -5.55 -6.70 3.79
N GLY A 306 -4.63 -6.71 4.75
CA GLY A 306 -3.62 -5.64 4.86
C GLY A 306 -2.79 -5.54 3.58
N TYR A 307 -2.17 -4.38 3.36
CA TYR A 307 -1.40 -4.19 2.13
C TYR A 307 -0.06 -4.93 2.20
N VAL A 308 0.19 -5.77 1.18
CA VAL A 308 1.47 -6.44 0.98
C VAL A 308 2.01 -6.05 -0.39
N GLU A 309 3.20 -5.46 -0.38
CA GLU A 309 3.85 -5.00 -1.60
C GLU A 309 4.15 -6.16 -2.56
N LYS A 310 3.62 -6.07 -3.79
CA LYS A 310 3.87 -7.05 -4.85
C LYS A 310 5.36 -7.25 -5.13
N TRP A 311 6.14 -6.19 -4.99
CA TRP A 311 7.59 -6.21 -5.09
C TRP A 311 8.21 -7.19 -4.07
N SER A 312 7.85 -7.07 -2.78
CA SER A 312 8.29 -7.95 -1.69
C SER A 312 7.92 -9.41 -1.95
N ILE A 313 6.68 -9.66 -2.40
CA ILE A 313 6.21 -11.02 -2.75
C ILE A 313 7.07 -11.63 -3.86
N ARG A 314 7.36 -10.87 -4.92
CA ARG A 314 8.20 -11.35 -6.04
C ARG A 314 9.60 -11.72 -5.59
N LYS A 315 10.20 -10.90 -4.71
CA LYS A 315 11.54 -11.16 -4.16
C LYS A 315 11.56 -12.40 -3.27
N MET A 316 10.58 -12.54 -2.37
CA MET A 316 10.46 -13.74 -1.54
C MET A 316 10.29 -15.01 -2.39
N ARG A 317 9.43 -14.96 -3.43
CA ARG A 317 9.24 -16.07 -4.37
C ARG A 317 10.49 -16.42 -5.16
N ALA A 318 11.30 -15.44 -5.54
CA ALA A 318 12.56 -15.69 -6.25
C ALA A 318 13.60 -16.44 -5.39
N LEU A 319 13.43 -16.42 -4.06
CA LEU A 319 14.27 -17.12 -3.09
C LEU A 319 13.57 -18.37 -2.51
N GLU A 320 12.33 -18.64 -2.92
CA GLU A 320 11.53 -19.74 -2.39
C GLU A 320 12.19 -21.08 -2.77
N LYS A 321 12.49 -21.88 -1.75
CA LYS A 321 12.99 -23.24 -1.93
C LYS A 321 11.82 -24.21 -1.97
N PRO A 322 11.91 -25.33 -2.71
CA PRO A 322 10.93 -26.41 -2.62
C PRO A 322 10.71 -26.81 -1.16
N SER A 323 9.47 -27.10 -0.75
CA SER A 323 9.14 -27.39 0.66
C SER A 323 9.97 -28.52 1.26
N LYS A 324 10.51 -29.43 0.44
CA LYS A 324 11.41 -30.53 0.84
C LYS A 324 12.82 -30.08 1.22
N GLU A 325 13.23 -28.90 0.78
CA GLU A 325 14.53 -28.27 1.05
C GLU A 325 14.43 -27.21 2.17
N ILE A 326 13.22 -26.91 2.64
CA ILE A 326 12.98 -26.03 3.77
C ILE A 326 13.19 -26.86 5.05
N VAL A 327 14.42 -26.83 5.57
CA VAL A 327 14.83 -27.58 6.77
C VAL A 327 14.23 -26.97 8.07
N LEU A 328 13.76 -25.72 8.02
CA LEU A 328 13.24 -24.98 9.17
C LEU A 328 11.98 -24.20 8.80
N THR A 329 10.82 -24.87 8.76
CA THR A 329 9.50 -24.20 8.71
C THR A 329 8.80 -24.17 10.07
N ALA A 330 9.28 -24.94 11.04
CA ALA A 330 8.60 -25.17 12.32
C ALA A 330 8.97 -24.19 13.45
N GLY A 331 9.67 -23.08 13.16
CA GLY A 331 10.11 -22.12 14.19
C GLY A 331 9.22 -20.90 14.39
N VAL A 332 8.23 -20.65 13.52
CA VAL A 332 7.50 -19.36 13.48
C VAL A 332 6.03 -19.48 13.87
N VAL A 333 5.47 -20.69 13.97
CA VAL A 333 4.17 -20.90 14.65
C VAL A 333 4.49 -21.35 16.07
N GLY A 334 4.25 -20.47 17.04
CA GLY A 334 4.42 -20.75 18.47
C GLY A 334 3.55 -21.92 18.93
N TRP A 335 4.01 -23.14 18.72
CA TRP A 335 3.48 -24.33 19.37
C TRP A 335 4.22 -24.49 20.69
N LYS A 336 3.68 -23.93 21.77
CA LYS A 336 4.14 -24.25 23.14
C LYS A 336 3.64 -25.66 23.49
N PRO A 337 4.50 -26.67 23.68
CA PRO A 337 4.06 -28.04 23.98
C PRO A 337 3.74 -28.28 25.47
N GLU A 338 3.55 -27.25 26.28
CA GLU A 338 3.59 -27.38 27.75
C GLU A 338 2.23 -27.43 28.47
N TYR A 339 1.11 -27.52 27.74
CA TYR A 339 -0.20 -27.84 28.36
C TYR A 339 -0.68 -29.24 27.98
N GLN A 340 0.08 -30.25 28.42
CA GLN A 340 -0.44 -31.61 28.57
C GLN A 340 -0.02 -32.15 29.93
N HIS A 341 -0.65 -31.66 31.01
CA HIS A 341 -0.93 -32.44 32.22
C HIS A 341 -1.91 -31.67 33.11
N ALA A 342 -3.21 -31.84 32.86
CA ALA A 342 -4.22 -31.71 33.90
C ALA A 342 -4.93 -33.05 34.02
N THR A 343 -4.60 -33.71 35.12
CA THR A 343 -5.10 -34.98 35.66
C THR A 343 -6.61 -35.18 35.51
N THR A 344 -6.93 -36.35 34.97
CA THR A 344 -8.10 -37.22 35.23
C THR A 344 -9.01 -36.77 36.38
N VAL A 345 -10.23 -36.34 36.04
CA VAL A 345 -11.39 -36.38 36.94
C VAL A 345 -12.18 -37.66 36.59
N PRO A 346 -12.46 -38.57 37.54
CA PRO A 346 -13.24 -39.78 37.24
C PRO A 346 -14.74 -39.45 37.21
N ILE A 347 -15.40 -39.77 36.10
CA ILE A 347 -16.86 -39.73 35.96
C ILE A 347 -17.42 -41.12 36.34
N PRO A 348 -18.44 -41.22 37.22
CA PRO A 348 -19.03 -42.50 37.60
C PRO A 348 -19.84 -43.13 36.46
N THR A 349 -19.70 -44.44 36.31
CA THR A 349 -20.40 -45.30 35.36
C THR A 349 -21.87 -45.46 35.71
N SER A 350 -22.76 -45.11 34.77
CA SER A 350 -24.02 -45.83 34.55
C SER A 350 -24.50 -45.62 33.11
N SER A 351 -24.93 -46.71 32.48
CA SER A 351 -25.52 -46.80 31.13
C SER A 351 -27.02 -47.17 31.27
N PRO A 352 -27.83 -47.37 30.20
CA PRO A 352 -27.70 -47.04 28.77
C PRO A 352 -28.97 -46.37 28.16
N SER A 353 -28.99 -46.23 26.82
CA SER A 353 -30.11 -45.88 25.89
C SER A 353 -30.06 -44.42 25.42
N THR A 354 -29.87 -44.10 24.13
CA THR A 354 -30.77 -44.44 23.01
C THR A 354 -30.07 -44.22 21.65
N ARG A 355 -30.56 -44.90 20.60
CA ARG A 355 -30.00 -45.07 19.24
C ARG A 355 -30.05 -43.84 18.29
N MET A 356 -29.05 -43.85 17.38
CA MET A 356 -29.03 -43.50 15.93
C MET A 356 -29.06 -42.02 15.46
N PRO A 357 -28.64 -41.71 14.21
CA PRO A 357 -27.63 -42.35 13.36
C PRO A 357 -26.61 -41.36 12.73
N THR A 358 -25.51 -41.94 12.24
CA THR A 358 -24.45 -41.36 11.42
C THR A 358 -24.93 -40.94 10.02
N LEU A 359 -24.46 -39.77 9.57
CA LEU A 359 -24.40 -39.39 8.16
C LEU A 359 -22.98 -38.91 7.86
N GLN A 360 -22.20 -39.80 7.24
CA GLN A 360 -21.00 -39.46 6.49
C GLN A 360 -21.43 -38.79 5.18
N SER A 361 -20.90 -37.61 4.91
CA SER A 361 -20.68 -37.17 3.53
C SER A 361 -19.31 -36.52 3.46
N GLU A 362 -18.35 -37.27 2.91
CA GLU A 362 -17.10 -36.74 2.41
C GLU A 362 -17.40 -35.80 1.23
N MET A 363 -17.05 -34.53 1.37
CA MET A 363 -16.85 -33.64 0.22
C MET A 363 -15.38 -33.28 0.16
N ASN A 364 -14.65 -34.01 -0.67
CA ASN A 364 -13.31 -33.69 -1.11
C ASN A 364 -13.36 -32.46 -2.03
N PHE A 365 -12.97 -31.28 -1.52
CA PHE A 365 -12.60 -30.16 -2.37
C PHE A 365 -11.08 -30.20 -2.61
N ARG A 366 -10.70 -30.67 -3.81
CA ARG A 366 -9.39 -30.39 -4.41
C ARG A 366 -9.44 -28.97 -4.97
N LEU A 367 -8.70 -28.05 -4.36
CA LEU A 367 -8.39 -26.76 -4.98
C LEU A 367 -7.11 -26.95 -5.82
N THR A 368 -7.28 -26.95 -7.14
CA THR A 368 -6.20 -26.83 -8.11
C THR A 368 -6.25 -25.45 -8.77
N GLY A 369 -5.11 -24.75 -8.79
CA GLY A 369 -4.84 -23.58 -9.62
C GLY A 369 -5.23 -22.25 -8.96
N THR A 370 -4.27 -21.47 -8.44
CA THR A 370 -3.54 -20.42 -9.18
C THR A 370 -4.47 -19.52 -10.01
N ASP A 371 -5.18 -18.60 -9.36
CA ASP A 371 -5.61 -17.29 -9.93
C ASP A 371 -6.24 -16.35 -8.89
N LEU A 372 -5.75 -16.37 -7.64
CA LEU A 372 -6.29 -15.55 -6.55
C LEU A 372 -5.18 -14.98 -5.67
N ILE A 373 -4.21 -14.25 -6.25
CA ILE A 373 -3.36 -13.33 -5.49
C ILE A 373 -3.09 -12.11 -6.39
N GLY A 374 -3.88 -11.06 -6.19
CA GLY A 374 -3.75 -9.80 -6.90
C GLY A 374 -4.97 -8.93 -6.73
N VAL A 375 -5.19 -8.43 -5.52
CA VAL A 375 -5.91 -7.17 -5.28
C VAL A 375 -4.96 -6.28 -4.51
#